data_AF-A0A090N9F5-F1
#
_entry.id   AF-A0A090N9F5-F1
#
_cell.length_a   1.000
_cell.length_b   1.000
_cell.length_c   1.000
_cell.angle_alpha   90.00
_cell.angle_beta   90.00
_cell.angle_gamma   90.00
#
_symmetry.space_group_name_H-M   'P 1'
#
loop_
_entity.id
_entity.type
_entity.pdbx_description
1 polymer ?
#
loop_
_entity_poly.entity_id
_entity_poly.type
_entity_poly.pdbx_seq_one_letter_code
_entity_poly.pdbx_strand_id
1 'polypeptide(L)' 'MVDCFDGKVVSGSLSTRPDAELVNTMLDNAVGTLNAGERPVIHSDRGGHYRWGAVSPKMYRQQCGLE' A
#
# COMPACT_ATOMS: atom_id res chain seq x y z
N MET A 1 2.00 6.62 -2.42
CA MET A 1 2.75 5.45 -2.91
C MET A 1 3.55 5.87 -4.12
N VAL A 2 4.82 5.47 -4.17
CA VAL A 2 5.73 5.77 -5.27
C VAL A 2 6.18 4.47 -5.89
N ASP A 3 6.26 4.42 -7.22
CA ASP A 3 6.88 3.33 -7.96
C ASP A 3 8.40 3.43 -7.80
N CYS A 4 9.01 2.39 -7.25
CA CYS A 4 10.46 2.34 -7.05
C CYS A 4 11.24 2.09 -8.34
N PHE A 5 10.58 1.71 -9.45
CA PHE A 5 11.24 1.53 -10.74
C PHE A 5 11.57 2.87 -11.41
N ASP A 6 10.60 3.79 -11.49
CA ASP A 6 10.75 5.06 -12.22
C ASP A 6 10.47 6.32 -11.37
N GLY A 7 10.15 6.16 -10.09
CA GLY A 7 9.92 7.26 -9.15
C GLY A 7 8.56 7.95 -9.30
N LYS A 8 7.64 7.44 -10.13
CA LYS A 8 6.32 8.05 -10.31
C LYS A 8 5.43 7.86 -9.08
N VAL A 9 4.59 8.86 -8.81
CA VAL A 9 3.52 8.73 -7.81
C VAL A 9 2.41 7.86 -8.39
N VAL A 10 2.17 6.71 -7.77
CA VAL A 10 1.10 5.76 -8.16
C VAL A 10 -0.23 6.16 -7.52
N SER A 11 -0.22 6.56 -6.25
CA SER A 11 -1.41 6.97 -5.52
C SER A 11 -1.08 7.85 -4.32
N GLY A 12 -2.09 8.56 -3.80
CA GLY A 12 -2.02 9.33 -2.56
C GLY A 12 -3.42 9.53 -1.98
N SER A 13 -3.47 9.79 -0.68
CA SER A 13 -4.69 10.16 0.04
C SER A 13 -4.37 11.29 1.01
N LEU A 14 -5.34 12.14 1.33
CA LEU A 14 -5.17 13.29 2.23
C LEU A 14 -6.26 13.25 3.31
N SER A 15 -5.85 13.38 4.57
CA SER A 15 -6.74 13.50 5.74
C SER A 15 -6.07 14.35 6.81
N THR A 16 -6.87 14.88 7.74
CA THR A 16 -6.39 15.57 8.94
C THR A 16 -5.96 14.61 10.05
N ARG A 17 -6.18 13.30 9.86
CA ARG A 17 -5.79 12.24 10.79
C ARG A 17 -4.85 11.24 10.11
N PRO A 18 -3.65 10.97 10.67
CA PRO A 18 -2.82 9.87 10.23
C PRO A 18 -3.36 8.58 10.84
N ASP A 19 -4.36 7.97 10.21
CA ASP A 19 -4.95 6.71 10.66
C ASP A 19 -4.87 5.65 9.57
N ALA A 20 -5.37 4.46 9.89
CA ALA A 20 -5.30 3.35 8.96
C ALA A 20 -6.27 3.49 7.78
N GLU A 21 -7.37 4.23 7.93
CA GLU A 21 -8.28 4.48 6.82
C GLU A 21 -7.55 5.27 5.73
N LEU A 22 -6.84 6.34 6.13
CA LEU A 22 -6.01 7.14 5.21
C LEU A 22 -5.03 6.25 4.42
N VAL A 23 -4.33 5.35 5.12
CA VAL A 23 -3.38 4.42 4.50
C VAL A 23 -4.09 3.46 3.57
N ASN A 24 -5.15 2.79 4.02
CA ASN A 24 -5.88 1.80 3.24
C ASN A 24 -6.47 2.39 1.96
N THR A 25 -7.05 3.58 2.01
CA THR A 25 -7.55 4.26 0.80
C THR A 25 -6.43 4.47 -0.22
N MET A 26 -5.24 4.90 0.22
CA MET A 26 -4.11 5.08 -0.70
C MET A 26 -3.68 3.74 -1.32
N LEU A 27 -3.68 2.67 -0.53
CA LEU A 27 -3.27 1.33 -0.96
C LEU A 27 -4.29 0.71 -1.92
N ASP A 28 -5.58 0.78 -1.62
CA ASP A 28 -6.64 0.27 -2.48
C ASP A 28 -6.64 0.99 -3.84
N ASN A 29 -6.43 2.32 -3.83
CA ASN A 29 -6.28 3.09 -5.05
C ASN A 29 -5.06 2.64 -5.88
N ALA A 30 -3.93 2.34 -5.23
CA ALA A 30 -2.75 1.83 -5.94
C ALA A 30 -2.95 0.42 -6.50
N VAL A 31 -3.56 -0.49 -5.73
CA VAL A 31 -3.85 -1.84 -6.22
C VAL A 31 -4.84 -1.80 -7.40
N GLY A 32 -5.76 -0.83 -7.40
CA GLY A 32 -6.68 -0.58 -8.51
C GLY A 32 -6.02 -0.16 -9.82
N THR A 33 -4.75 0.27 -9.83
CA THR A 33 -4.03 0.61 -11.07
C THR A 33 -3.31 -0.58 -11.69
N LEU A 34 -3.29 -1.74 -11.03
CA LEU A 34 -2.55 -2.91 -11.51
C LEU A 34 -3.30 -3.64 -12.63
N ASN A 35 -2.56 -4.06 -13.64
CA ASN A 35 -3.06 -4.97 -14.66
C ASN A 35 -3.17 -6.40 -14.11
N ALA A 36 -4.00 -7.21 -14.76
CA ALA A 36 -4.12 -8.62 -14.42
C ALA A 36 -2.75 -9.33 -14.52
N GLY A 37 -2.34 -9.98 -13.44
CA GLY A 37 -1.07 -10.70 -13.35
C GLY A 37 0.11 -9.91 -12.83
N GLU A 38 0.00 -8.58 -12.64
CA GLU A 38 1.03 -7.79 -12.00
C GLU A 38 1.13 -8.13 -10.50
N ARG A 39 2.37 -8.32 -10.02
CA ARG A 39 2.68 -8.71 -8.63
C ARG A 39 3.77 -7.82 -8.04
N PRO A 40 3.48 -6.54 -7.75
CA PRO A 40 4.46 -5.65 -7.15
C PRO A 40 4.79 -6.07 -5.71
N VAL A 41 6.00 -5.75 -5.27
CA VAL A 41 6.42 -5.86 -3.88
C VAL A 41 6.21 -4.51 -3.20
N ILE A 42 5.49 -4.49 -2.08
CA ILE A 42 5.30 -3.26 -1.31
C ILE A 42 6.40 -3.14 -0.25
N HIS A 43 7.17 -2.05 -0.35
CA HIS A 43 8.07 -1.62 0.71
C HIS A 43 7.37 -0.64 1.64
N SER A 44 7.49 -0.85 2.95
CA SER A 44 7.04 0.07 3.99
C SER A 44 8.02 0.01 5.16
N ASP A 45 8.27 1.16 5.77
CA ASP A 45 9.06 1.32 6.99
C ASP A 45 8.40 0.70 8.24
N ARG A 46 7.16 0.21 8.12
CA ARG A 46 6.36 -0.38 9.20
C ARG A 46 6.13 0.57 10.38
N GLY A 47 5.89 1.85 10.12
CA GLY A 47 5.37 2.80 11.13
C GLY A 47 4.06 2.33 11.78
N GLY A 48 3.67 2.91 12.91
CA GLY A 48 2.50 2.46 13.70
C GLY A 48 1.20 2.35 12.90
N HIS A 49 0.95 3.27 11.97
CA HIS A 49 -0.23 3.28 11.09
C HIS A 49 -0.21 2.16 10.02
N TYR A 50 0.96 1.58 9.76
CA TYR A 50 1.17 0.44 8.88
C TYR A 50 1.23 -0.91 9.64
N ARG A 51 1.22 -0.89 10.98
CA ARG A 51 1.34 -2.08 11.83
C ARG A 51 -0.01 -2.56 12.36
N TRP A 52 -0.50 -3.63 11.74
CA TRP A 52 -1.33 -4.69 12.32
C TRP A 52 -2.80 -4.36 12.67
N GLY A 53 -3.71 -5.06 11.97
CA GLY A 53 -5.16 -5.04 12.19
C GLY A 53 -5.95 -4.29 11.12
N ALA A 54 -5.31 -3.39 10.37
CA ALA A 54 -6.01 -2.50 9.46
C ALA A 54 -5.64 -2.64 7.98
N VAL A 55 -4.47 -3.19 7.63
CA VAL A 55 -4.13 -3.44 6.21
C VAL A 55 -4.89 -4.65 5.68
N SER A 56 -5.35 -4.57 4.42
CA SER A 56 -6.15 -5.64 3.82
C SER A 56 -5.37 -6.97 3.73
N PRO A 57 -6.03 -8.14 3.79
CA PRO A 57 -5.37 -9.44 3.73
C PRO A 57 -4.55 -9.68 2.46
N LYS A 58 -4.91 -9.02 1.35
CA LYS A 58 -4.15 -9.05 0.08
C LYS A 58 -2.79 -8.36 0.24
N MET A 59 -2.78 -7.23 0.95
CA MET A 59 -1.60 -6.42 1.21
C MET A 59 -0.61 -7.11 2.14
N TYR A 60 -1.12 -7.78 3.18
CA TYR A 60 -0.29 -8.45 4.20
C TYR A 60 0.65 -9.50 3.59
N ARG A 61 0.19 -10.28 2.61
CA ARG A 61 1.02 -11.29 1.92
C ARG A 61 2.15 -10.65 1.12
N GLN A 62 1.86 -9.60 0.37
CA GLN A 62 2.86 -8.87 -0.42
C GLN A 62 3.89 -8.15 0.45
N GLN A 63 3.48 -7.64 1.62
CA GLN A 63 4.41 -6.95 2.53
C GLN A 63 5.35 -7.90 3.27
N CYS A 64 4.89 -9.13 3.57
CA CYS A 64 5.71 -10.15 4.21
C CYS A 64 6.57 -10.96 3.23
N GLY A 65 6.46 -10.72 1.91
CA GLY A 65 7.15 -11.52 0.89
C GLY A 65 6.72 -13.00 0.91
N LEU A 66 5.51 -13.29 1.38
CA LEU A 66 4.94 -14.63 1.43
C LEU A 66 4.03 -14.78 0.20
N GLU A 67 4.53 -15.42 -0.87
CA GLU A 67 3.67 -15.89 -1.97
C GLU A 67 2.73 -17.02 -1.52
#